data_AF-A0A2D7C6K3-F1
#
_entry.id   AF-A0A2D7C6K3-F1
#
_cell.length_a   1.000
_cell.length_b   1.000
_cell.length_c   1.000
_cell.angle_alpha   90.00
_cell.angle_beta   90.00
_cell.angle_gamma   90.00
#
_symmetry.space_group_name_H-M   'P 1'
#
loop_
_entity.id
_entity.type
_entity.pdbx_description
1 polymer ?
#
loop_
_entity_poly.entity_id
_entity_poly.type
_entity_poly.pdbx_seq_one_letter_code
_entity_poly.pdbx_strand_id
1 'polypeptide(L)'
;MKSIIIGAGDVGLNIARHLVLENRDVVIIDSSLERLAVVNETVDVQTIHGKGSHPDVLERAGAGNADMLIAVTQSDEVNMVACQMAYSLFNVPKKIARVRHSSYLNLVKGHLFTPDNMPIDVIISPEAEVAESIIRNLDIPGAFDSNYFAEGEIALIGVNIQKKSPVMNIALKQLTNTADIEFVAVAIYRDGRVIIPRGSDHVEEGDEVFFVCRSADIADVMHLFGYESQKKVRRVCVIGGGYIGYEVSKRLVKRGISTRVIESDKERAVRLAEMMDDVTVIHGNAVDRELYEEENLGQMDAILAVTNDDAANILATVLANQLGSQTVVTRINQANYMPLIDGLGLKKVVSPLEITASRILQHVRRGFIHSLHTIHEGQAQVIEAQVTRSSKLVGSHLMDIDLPDGVTIAAIFNSKKGMILPREMTIIREGDRVIFFSSVEQISEVDELF
;
A
#
# COMPACT_ATOMS: atom_id res chain seq x y z
N MET A 1 -17.48 1.56 16.77
CA MET A 1 -16.19 2.16 17.17
C MET A 1 -16.19 3.58 16.67
N LYS A 2 -15.84 4.56 17.52
CA LYS A 2 -15.81 5.98 17.18
C LYS A 2 -14.39 6.46 16.91
N SER A 3 -14.18 7.02 15.72
CA SER A 3 -12.88 7.53 15.26
C SER A 3 -12.96 9.03 14.98
N ILE A 4 -11.97 9.78 15.47
CA ILE A 4 -11.80 11.20 15.13
C ILE A 4 -10.64 11.34 14.16
N ILE A 5 -10.88 11.94 13.00
CA ILE A 5 -9.85 12.26 12.01
C ILE A 5 -9.59 13.76 12.04
N ILE A 6 -8.33 14.17 12.16
CA ILE A 6 -7.90 15.56 12.14
C ILE A 6 -7.18 15.84 10.83
N GLY A 7 -7.81 16.66 10.00
CA GLY A 7 -7.40 16.97 8.64
C GLY A 7 -8.36 16.37 7.61
N ALA A 8 -9.05 17.21 6.86
CA ALA A 8 -9.93 16.89 5.74
C ALA A 8 -9.22 17.00 4.38
N GLY A 9 -7.88 16.82 4.37
CA GLY A 9 -7.14 16.66 3.12
C GLY A 9 -7.39 15.28 2.50
N ASP A 10 -6.80 15.04 1.33
CA ASP A 10 -7.00 13.80 0.55
C ASP A 10 -6.81 12.53 1.38
N VAL A 11 -5.78 12.50 2.23
CA VAL A 11 -5.49 11.36 3.13
C VAL A 11 -6.61 11.16 4.14
N GLY A 12 -7.04 12.22 4.84
CA GLY A 12 -8.08 12.14 5.86
C GLY A 12 -9.43 11.75 5.28
N LEU A 13 -9.77 12.31 4.11
CA LEU A 13 -10.97 11.93 3.36
C LEU A 13 -10.93 10.46 2.94
N ASN A 14 -9.79 9.96 2.43
CA ASN A 14 -9.69 8.57 1.99
C ASN A 14 -9.81 7.59 3.16
N ILE A 15 -9.15 7.88 4.29
CA ILE A 15 -9.29 7.08 5.52
C ILE A 15 -10.76 7.05 5.97
N ALA A 16 -11.44 8.20 5.96
CA ALA A 16 -12.85 8.28 6.34
C ALA A 16 -13.74 7.38 5.47
N ARG A 17 -13.51 7.36 4.14
CA ARG A 17 -14.25 6.48 3.22
C ARG A 17 -14.11 5.01 3.63
N HIS A 18 -12.90 4.53 3.86
CA HIS A 18 -12.70 3.14 4.28
C HIS A 18 -13.35 2.83 5.64
N LEU A 19 -13.22 3.74 6.62
CA LEU A 19 -13.81 3.51 7.94
C LEU A 19 -15.34 3.50 7.90
N VAL A 20 -15.96 4.34 7.06
CA VAL A 20 -17.42 4.34 6.85
C VAL A 20 -17.88 3.07 6.14
N LEU A 21 -17.13 2.58 5.13
CA LEU A 21 -17.40 1.30 4.48
C LEU A 21 -17.36 0.12 5.48
N GLU A 22 -16.50 0.20 6.50
CA GLU A 22 -16.45 -0.75 7.62
C GLU A 22 -17.52 -0.48 8.71
N ASN A 23 -18.55 0.32 8.43
CA ASN A 23 -19.63 0.70 9.35
C ASN A 23 -19.15 1.32 10.68
N ARG A 24 -18.09 2.15 10.64
CA ARG A 24 -17.57 2.86 11.82
C ARG A 24 -18.11 4.29 11.91
N ASP A 25 -18.25 4.79 13.13
CA ASP A 25 -18.65 6.17 13.41
C ASP A 25 -17.43 7.09 13.30
N VAL A 26 -17.46 8.05 12.36
CA VAL A 26 -16.32 8.87 11.98
C VAL A 26 -16.67 10.36 12.09
N VAL A 27 -15.82 11.11 12.79
CA VAL A 27 -15.88 12.58 12.88
C VAL A 27 -14.63 13.17 12.24
N ILE A 28 -14.77 14.11 11.31
CA ILE A 28 -13.64 14.84 10.70
C ILE A 28 -13.56 16.27 11.20
N ILE A 29 -12.38 16.69 11.63
CA ILE A 29 -12.06 18.05 12.05
C ILE A 29 -11.12 18.70 11.04
N ASP A 30 -11.44 19.89 10.53
CA ASP A 30 -10.51 20.71 9.73
C ASP A 30 -10.79 22.21 9.94
N SER A 31 -9.76 23.02 9.71
CA SER A 31 -9.85 24.49 9.75
C SER A 31 -10.37 25.11 8.45
N SER A 32 -10.45 24.35 7.35
CA SER A 32 -10.95 24.79 6.07
C SER A 32 -12.40 24.36 5.88
N LEU A 33 -13.32 25.33 5.84
CA LEU A 33 -14.73 25.07 5.50
C LEU A 33 -14.90 24.47 4.10
N GLU A 34 -14.05 24.86 3.14
CA GLU A 34 -14.07 24.36 1.76
C GLU A 34 -13.79 22.84 1.73
N ARG A 35 -12.78 22.38 2.46
CA ARG A 35 -12.47 20.94 2.56
C ARG A 35 -13.59 20.17 3.26
N LEU A 36 -14.16 20.73 4.32
CA LEU A 36 -15.28 20.10 5.02
C LEU A 36 -16.54 20.01 4.13
N ALA A 37 -16.78 20.98 3.25
CA ALA A 37 -17.86 20.90 2.28
C ALA A 37 -17.68 19.71 1.33
N VAL A 38 -16.47 19.53 0.78
CA VAL A 38 -16.14 18.36 -0.07
C VAL A 38 -16.33 17.04 0.69
N VAL A 39 -15.93 16.98 1.96
CA VAL A 39 -16.18 15.79 2.80
C VAL A 39 -17.68 15.52 2.90
N ASN A 40 -18.49 16.50 3.30
CA ASN A 40 -19.94 16.33 3.48
C ASN A 40 -20.67 15.93 2.19
N GLU A 41 -20.15 16.33 1.02
CA GLU A 41 -20.72 15.96 -0.28
C GLU A 41 -20.37 14.52 -0.69
N THR A 42 -19.30 13.95 -0.15
CA THR A 42 -18.71 12.69 -0.64
C THR A 42 -18.77 11.52 0.34
N VAL A 43 -18.89 11.78 1.64
CA VAL A 43 -18.89 10.73 2.68
C VAL A 43 -19.85 11.11 3.79
N ASP A 44 -20.65 10.14 4.25
CA ASP A 44 -21.55 10.31 5.39
C ASP A 44 -20.77 10.29 6.71
N VAL A 45 -20.25 11.46 7.10
CA VAL A 45 -19.49 11.66 8.35
C VAL A 45 -19.88 12.98 9.00
N GLN A 46 -19.73 13.06 10.32
CA GLN A 46 -19.86 14.34 11.02
C GLN A 46 -18.63 15.21 10.77
N THR A 47 -18.82 16.44 10.30
CA THR A 47 -17.72 17.42 10.14
C THR A 47 -17.76 18.51 11.20
N ILE A 48 -16.57 18.92 11.67
CA ILE A 48 -16.39 19.96 12.67
C ILE A 48 -15.35 20.96 12.19
N HIS A 49 -15.79 22.22 12.05
CA HIS A 49 -14.88 23.32 11.77
C HIS A 49 -14.11 23.75 13.02
N GLY A 50 -12.78 23.73 12.93
CA GLY A 50 -11.87 24.16 13.99
C GLY A 50 -10.45 23.61 13.82
N LYS A 51 -9.55 24.02 14.72
CA LYS A 51 -8.20 23.43 14.81
C LYS A 51 -8.25 22.19 15.69
N GLY A 52 -7.91 21.02 15.15
CA GLY A 52 -7.96 19.77 15.92
C GLY A 52 -6.94 19.65 17.06
N SER A 53 -6.00 20.59 17.17
CA SER A 53 -5.12 20.72 18.33
C SER A 53 -5.75 21.48 19.50
N HIS A 54 -6.97 22.02 19.35
CA HIS A 54 -7.64 22.80 20.39
C HIS A 54 -8.57 21.92 21.24
N PRO A 55 -8.50 22.00 22.59
CA PRO A 55 -9.35 21.19 23.48
C PRO A 55 -10.85 21.32 23.26
N ASP A 56 -11.37 22.54 23.05
CA ASP A 56 -12.81 22.79 22.84
C ASP A 56 -13.32 22.14 21.55
N VAL A 57 -12.48 22.07 20.52
CA VAL A 57 -12.81 21.42 19.24
C VAL A 57 -12.82 19.90 19.40
N LEU A 58 -11.86 19.34 20.13
CA LEU A 58 -11.81 17.91 20.44
C LEU A 58 -12.99 17.47 21.33
N GLU A 59 -13.38 18.30 22.29
CA GLU A 59 -14.56 18.06 23.13
C GLU A 59 -15.84 18.04 22.29
N ARG A 60 -16.04 19.01 21.39
CA ARG A 60 -17.16 19.04 20.43
C ARG A 60 -17.19 17.82 19.51
N ALA A 61 -16.03 17.27 19.16
CA ALA A 61 -15.91 16.02 18.40
C ALA A 61 -16.23 14.77 19.23
N GLY A 62 -16.37 14.93 20.55
CA GLY A 62 -16.63 13.85 21.48
C GLY A 62 -15.41 12.97 21.71
N ALA A 63 -14.22 13.58 21.82
CA ALA A 63 -12.96 12.88 22.10
C ALA A 63 -13.01 12.04 23.38
N GLY A 64 -13.79 12.44 24.39
CA GLY A 64 -13.95 11.67 25.63
C GLY A 64 -14.55 10.27 25.45
N ASN A 65 -15.25 10.03 24.34
CA ASN A 65 -15.84 8.73 24.00
C ASN A 65 -15.22 8.13 22.71
N ALA A 66 -14.12 8.70 22.21
CA ALA A 66 -13.47 8.22 21.01
C ALA A 66 -12.58 7.01 21.32
N ASP A 67 -12.69 5.97 20.51
CA ASP A 67 -11.79 4.82 20.58
C ASP A 67 -10.43 5.14 19.96
N MET A 68 -10.41 6.06 19.00
CA MET A 68 -9.21 6.44 18.26
C MET A 68 -9.22 7.89 17.78
N LEU A 69 -8.02 8.46 17.68
CA LEU A 69 -7.74 9.71 16.99
C LEU A 69 -6.65 9.53 15.93
N ILE A 70 -6.90 10.03 14.71
CA ILE A 70 -6.01 9.94 13.55
C ILE A 70 -5.68 11.35 13.08
N ALA A 71 -4.47 11.83 13.35
CA ALA A 71 -4.04 13.17 13.00
C ALA A 71 -3.19 13.17 11.73
N VAL A 72 -3.77 13.63 10.61
CA VAL A 72 -3.20 13.52 9.26
C VAL A 72 -3.17 14.87 8.53
N THR A 73 -3.03 15.97 9.27
CA THR A 73 -2.88 17.31 8.70
C THR A 73 -1.55 17.49 7.97
N GLN A 74 -1.36 18.66 7.36
CA GLN A 74 -0.09 19.02 6.71
C GLN A 74 1.01 19.42 7.69
N SER A 75 0.70 19.68 8.97
CA SER A 75 1.67 20.08 9.99
C SER A 75 1.91 18.96 10.98
N ASP A 76 3.17 18.55 11.09
CA ASP A 76 3.61 17.55 12.08
C ASP A 76 3.32 18.06 13.50
N GLU A 77 3.53 19.35 13.76
CA GLU A 77 3.30 20.00 15.05
C GLU A 77 1.82 19.95 15.45
N VAL A 78 0.91 20.25 14.53
CA VAL A 78 -0.53 20.13 14.79
C VAL A 78 -0.90 18.69 15.10
N ASN A 79 -0.35 17.72 14.35
CA ASN A 79 -0.65 16.31 14.56
C ASN A 79 -0.17 15.83 15.93
N MET A 80 1.06 16.19 16.32
CA MET A 80 1.62 15.85 17.63
C MET A 80 0.84 16.48 18.78
N VAL A 81 0.54 17.79 18.69
CA VAL A 81 -0.21 18.50 19.75
C VAL A 81 -1.63 17.96 19.88
N ALA A 82 -2.29 17.61 18.77
CA ALA A 82 -3.61 17.02 18.82
C ALA A 82 -3.63 15.67 19.56
N CYS A 83 -2.65 14.79 19.29
CA CYS A 83 -2.48 13.54 20.04
C CYS A 83 -2.21 13.78 21.54
N GLN A 84 -1.38 14.78 21.86
CA GLN A 84 -1.13 15.17 23.25
C GLN A 84 -2.42 15.60 23.97
N MET A 85 -3.22 16.48 23.36
CA MET A 85 -4.48 16.94 23.95
C MET A 85 -5.48 15.78 24.12
N ALA A 86 -5.58 14.92 23.09
CA ALA A 86 -6.44 13.73 23.11
C ALA A 86 -6.08 12.77 24.26
N TYR A 87 -4.78 12.56 24.49
CA TYR A 87 -4.28 11.75 25.59
C TYR A 87 -4.55 12.41 26.95
N SER A 88 -4.06 13.64 27.15
CA SER A 88 -4.03 14.27 28.46
C SER A 88 -5.41 14.71 28.99
N LEU A 89 -6.33 15.08 28.10
CA LEU A 89 -7.63 15.63 28.50
C LEU A 89 -8.78 14.62 28.35
N PHE A 90 -8.65 13.67 27.43
CA PHE A 90 -9.76 12.79 27.05
C PHE A 90 -9.42 11.30 27.17
N ASN A 91 -8.18 10.94 27.49
CA ASN A 91 -7.71 9.55 27.61
C ASN A 91 -8.02 8.70 26.36
N VAL A 92 -7.93 9.30 25.16
CA VAL A 92 -8.21 8.57 23.91
C VAL A 92 -7.27 7.35 23.81
N PRO A 93 -7.79 6.11 23.74
CA PRO A 93 -6.99 4.89 23.87
C PRO A 93 -5.94 4.72 22.77
N LYS A 94 -6.26 5.13 21.53
CA LYS A 94 -5.37 4.97 20.38
C LYS A 94 -5.17 6.28 19.61
N LYS A 95 -3.93 6.70 19.39
CA LYS A 95 -3.58 7.95 18.70
C LYS A 95 -2.56 7.66 17.60
N ILE A 96 -2.94 7.95 16.36
CA ILE A 96 -2.13 7.76 15.16
C ILE A 96 -1.80 9.14 14.61
N ALA A 97 -0.52 9.43 14.34
CA ALA A 97 -0.11 10.71 13.78
C ALA A 97 0.73 10.54 12.51
N ARG A 98 0.43 11.37 11.52
CA ARG A 98 1.32 11.61 10.40
C ARG A 98 2.49 12.48 10.85
N VAL A 99 3.71 12.00 10.66
CA VAL A 99 4.95 12.75 10.90
C VAL A 99 5.87 12.58 9.69
N ARG A 100 6.29 13.68 9.08
CA ARG A 100 7.09 13.68 7.85
C ARG A 100 8.53 14.08 8.09
N HIS A 101 8.77 15.02 9.00
CA HIS A 101 10.09 15.64 9.12
C HIS A 101 11.10 14.64 9.72
N SER A 102 12.20 14.43 9.00
CA SER A 102 13.24 13.47 9.40
C SER A 102 13.85 13.80 10.76
N SER A 103 13.91 15.08 11.14
CA SER A 103 14.33 15.53 12.48
C SER A 103 13.50 14.90 13.60
N TYR A 104 12.18 14.75 13.42
CA TYR A 104 11.34 14.05 14.38
C TYR A 104 11.49 12.53 14.27
N LEU A 105 11.53 11.99 13.05
CA LEU A 105 11.63 10.55 12.81
C LEU A 105 12.95 9.95 13.32
N ASN A 106 14.06 10.70 13.24
CA ASN A 106 15.35 10.26 13.77
C ASN A 106 15.35 10.21 15.31
N LEU A 107 14.54 11.04 15.96
CA LEU A 107 14.36 11.07 17.41
C LEU A 107 13.39 9.99 17.93
N VAL A 108 12.72 9.24 17.05
CA VAL A 108 11.96 8.03 17.44
C VAL A 108 12.86 7.03 18.17
N LYS A 109 14.15 6.95 17.79
CA LYS A 109 15.15 6.13 18.51
C LYS A 109 15.46 6.66 19.92
N GLY A 110 15.12 7.92 20.21
CA GLY A 110 15.46 8.67 21.42
C GLY A 110 14.32 8.86 22.42
N HIS A 111 13.28 8.01 22.40
CA HIS A 111 12.18 7.99 23.39
C HIS A 111 11.23 9.21 23.35
N LEU A 112 11.20 9.99 22.26
CA LEU A 112 10.28 11.12 22.12
C LEU A 112 8.82 10.68 22.17
N PHE A 113 8.48 9.59 21.49
CA PHE A 113 7.10 9.11 21.33
C PHE A 113 6.76 8.05 22.36
N THR A 114 6.70 8.49 23.61
CA THR A 114 6.30 7.68 24.76
C THR A 114 5.14 8.37 25.49
N PRO A 115 4.34 7.64 26.27
CA PRO A 115 3.26 8.24 27.07
C PRO A 115 3.73 9.36 28.00
N ASP A 116 4.98 9.30 28.48
CA ASP A 116 5.58 10.29 29.38
C ASP A 116 6.05 11.57 28.66
N ASN A 117 6.24 11.51 27.35
CA ASN A 117 6.73 12.62 26.52
C ASN A 117 5.65 13.04 25.52
N MET A 118 5.65 12.44 24.32
CA MET A 118 4.67 12.67 23.28
C MET A 118 3.83 11.39 23.05
N PRO A 119 2.57 11.31 23.53
CA PRO A 119 1.76 10.11 23.59
C PRO A 119 1.13 9.78 22.24
N ILE A 120 1.96 9.33 21.30
CA ILE A 120 1.54 8.89 19.97
C ILE A 120 1.84 7.39 19.88
N ASP A 121 0.82 6.58 19.70
CA ASP A 121 0.97 5.12 19.68
C ASP A 121 1.51 4.63 18.34
N VAL A 122 1.14 5.31 17.25
CA VAL A 122 1.52 4.93 15.89
C VAL A 122 1.91 6.18 15.11
N ILE A 123 3.12 6.16 14.55
CA ILE A 123 3.63 7.20 13.66
C ILE A 123 3.63 6.66 12.25
N ILE A 124 3.11 7.45 11.32
CA ILE A 124 3.08 7.09 9.92
C ILE A 124 3.76 8.19 9.13
N SER A 125 4.68 7.79 8.25
CA SER A 125 5.30 8.66 7.26
C SER A 125 4.82 8.22 5.88
N PRO A 126 3.76 8.82 5.33
CA PRO A 126 3.22 8.48 4.02
C PRO A 126 4.29 8.44 2.93
N GLU A 127 5.20 9.39 2.94
CA GLU A 127 6.28 9.49 1.97
C GLU A 127 7.24 8.29 2.07
N ALA A 128 7.55 7.85 3.29
CA ALA A 128 8.36 6.65 3.50
C ALA A 128 7.63 5.37 3.09
N GLU A 129 6.33 5.25 3.38
CA GLU A 129 5.52 4.09 3.01
C GLU A 129 5.36 3.98 1.49
N VAL A 130 5.13 5.10 0.79
CA VAL A 130 5.08 5.13 -0.67
C VAL A 130 6.42 4.75 -1.28
N ALA A 131 7.52 5.32 -0.76
CA ALA A 131 8.85 4.96 -1.23
C ALA A 131 9.14 3.47 -1.01
N GLU A 132 8.71 2.87 0.11
CA GLU A 132 8.84 1.43 0.31
C GLU A 132 8.05 0.62 -0.72
N SER A 133 6.81 1.03 -1.02
CA SER A 133 5.98 0.38 -2.02
C SER A 133 6.59 0.44 -3.43
N ILE A 134 7.14 1.59 -3.80
CA ILE A 134 7.84 1.75 -5.09
C ILE A 134 9.03 0.81 -5.16
N ILE A 135 9.79 0.70 -4.08
CA ILE A 135 10.97 -0.16 -4.00
C ILE A 135 10.57 -1.64 -4.11
N ARG A 136 9.48 -2.07 -3.44
CA ARG A 136 8.92 -3.43 -3.59
C ARG A 136 8.48 -3.74 -5.02
N ASN A 137 7.89 -2.76 -5.72
CA ASN A 137 7.50 -2.92 -7.12
C ASN A 137 8.70 -3.11 -8.08
N LEU A 138 9.93 -2.87 -7.62
CA LEU A 138 11.17 -3.15 -8.35
C LEU A 138 11.82 -4.48 -7.95
N ASP A 139 11.39 -5.11 -6.85
CA ASP A 139 11.99 -6.35 -6.33
C ASP A 139 11.65 -7.56 -7.20
N ILE A 140 10.45 -7.59 -7.77
CA ILE A 140 9.95 -8.69 -8.60
C ILE A 140 9.76 -8.18 -10.04
N PRO A 141 10.74 -8.42 -10.93
CA PRO A 141 10.61 -8.12 -12.34
C PRO A 141 9.39 -8.81 -12.97
N GLY A 142 8.65 -8.11 -13.82
CA GLY A 142 7.43 -8.61 -14.45
C GLY A 142 6.15 -8.46 -13.62
N ALA A 143 6.23 -8.46 -12.29
CA ALA A 143 5.09 -8.19 -11.43
C ALA A 143 4.71 -6.71 -11.47
N PHE A 144 3.42 -6.39 -11.57
CA PHE A 144 2.95 -5.01 -11.53
C PHE A 144 2.64 -4.53 -10.11
N ASP A 145 2.35 -5.47 -9.21
CA ASP A 145 2.07 -5.24 -7.81
C ASP A 145 2.67 -6.39 -6.99
N SER A 146 3.13 -6.09 -5.77
CA SER A 146 3.66 -7.08 -4.85
C SER A 146 3.60 -6.65 -3.39
N ASN A 147 3.42 -7.63 -2.52
CA ASN A 147 3.56 -7.44 -1.08
C ASN A 147 4.15 -8.68 -0.42
N TYR A 148 4.75 -8.49 0.75
CA TYR A 148 5.31 -9.57 1.55
C TYR A 148 4.54 -9.71 2.87
N PHE A 149 4.40 -10.95 3.28
CA PHE A 149 3.79 -11.37 4.53
C PHE A 149 4.73 -12.32 5.26
N ALA A 150 4.41 -12.64 6.52
CA ALA A 150 5.19 -13.56 7.35
C ALA A 150 6.68 -13.19 7.38
N GLU A 151 6.98 -11.90 7.57
CA GLU A 151 8.35 -11.37 7.61
C GLU A 151 9.17 -11.61 6.32
N GLY A 152 8.49 -11.74 5.18
CA GLY A 152 9.14 -11.94 3.89
C GLY A 152 9.16 -13.38 3.41
N GLU A 153 8.61 -14.33 4.17
CA GLU A 153 8.54 -15.75 3.78
C GLU A 153 7.44 -16.05 2.76
N ILE A 154 6.39 -15.23 2.75
CA ILE A 154 5.25 -15.36 1.83
C ILE A 154 5.15 -14.10 0.98
N ALA A 155 4.95 -14.26 -0.32
CA ALA A 155 4.77 -13.16 -1.26
C ALA A 155 3.37 -13.23 -1.87
N LEU A 156 2.73 -12.06 -2.00
CA LEU A 156 1.62 -11.80 -2.90
C LEU A 156 2.17 -11.10 -4.13
N ILE A 157 1.77 -11.56 -5.31
CA ILE A 157 2.29 -11.06 -6.58
C ILE A 157 1.12 -10.89 -7.54
N GLY A 158 1.02 -9.71 -8.16
CA GLY A 158 0.10 -9.40 -9.25
C GLY A 158 0.82 -9.41 -10.60
N VAL A 159 0.30 -10.19 -11.55
CA VAL A 159 0.83 -10.29 -12.93
C VAL A 159 -0.28 -10.10 -13.96
N ASN A 160 0.10 -9.59 -15.14
CA ASN A 160 -0.83 -9.47 -16.26
C ASN A 160 -0.66 -10.66 -17.21
N ILE A 161 -1.78 -11.22 -17.66
CA ILE A 161 -1.76 -12.35 -18.57
C ILE A 161 -1.54 -11.87 -20.00
N GLN A 162 -0.33 -12.07 -20.48
CA GLN A 162 0.07 -11.70 -21.83
C GLN A 162 -0.56 -12.63 -22.88
N LYS A 163 -0.75 -12.12 -24.09
CA LYS A 163 -1.29 -12.87 -25.26
C LYS A 163 -0.66 -14.24 -25.52
N LYS A 164 0.62 -14.40 -25.18
CA LYS A 164 1.40 -15.64 -25.37
C LYS A 164 1.71 -16.36 -24.05
N SER A 165 0.95 -16.08 -23.00
CA SER A 165 1.20 -16.68 -21.69
C SER A 165 1.00 -18.20 -21.75
N PRO A 166 1.93 -19.00 -21.18
CA PRO A 166 1.85 -20.46 -21.18
C PRO A 166 0.63 -21.03 -20.43
N VAL A 167 0.03 -20.24 -19.53
CA VAL A 167 -1.06 -20.68 -18.65
C VAL A 167 -2.46 -20.46 -19.24
N MET A 168 -2.54 -19.89 -20.44
CA MET A 168 -3.81 -19.59 -21.12
C MET A 168 -4.69 -20.84 -21.28
N ASN A 169 -5.97 -20.72 -20.90
CA ASN A 169 -6.96 -21.81 -20.96
C ASN A 169 -6.61 -23.07 -20.15
N ILE A 170 -5.64 -23.00 -19.24
CA ILE A 170 -5.33 -24.07 -18.30
C ILE A 170 -6.08 -23.79 -16.99
N ALA A 171 -6.74 -24.80 -16.44
CA ALA A 171 -7.43 -24.64 -15.16
C ALA A 171 -6.41 -24.42 -14.04
N LEU A 172 -6.68 -23.49 -13.12
CA LEU A 172 -5.75 -23.13 -12.05
C LEU A 172 -5.28 -24.34 -11.22
N LYS A 173 -6.16 -25.30 -10.93
CA LYS A 173 -5.82 -26.53 -10.21
C LYS A 173 -4.81 -27.43 -10.93
N GLN A 174 -4.66 -27.31 -12.25
CA GLN A 174 -3.72 -28.09 -13.04
C GLN A 174 -2.32 -27.50 -12.99
N LEU A 175 -2.22 -26.17 -12.86
CA LEU A 175 -0.97 -25.44 -12.75
C LEU A 175 -0.19 -25.83 -11.49
N THR A 176 -0.87 -25.97 -10.35
CA THR A 176 -0.23 -26.36 -9.08
C THR A 176 0.24 -27.82 -9.06
N ASN A 177 -0.34 -28.70 -9.90
CA ASN A 177 -0.01 -30.13 -9.91
C ASN A 177 1.14 -30.50 -10.85
N THR A 178 1.49 -29.64 -11.79
CA THR A 178 2.38 -30.00 -12.91
C THR A 178 3.85 -29.69 -12.62
N ALA A 179 4.15 -28.81 -11.67
CA ALA A 179 5.50 -28.23 -11.53
C ALA A 179 6.14 -28.36 -10.14
N ASP A 180 5.51 -29.01 -9.16
CA ASP A 180 5.94 -29.00 -7.74
C ASP A 180 6.06 -27.57 -7.16
N ILE A 181 5.43 -26.60 -7.83
CA ILE A 181 5.36 -25.19 -7.44
C ILE A 181 4.08 -24.98 -6.64
N GLU A 182 4.22 -24.51 -5.42
CA GLU A 182 3.11 -24.26 -4.50
C GLU A 182 2.70 -22.79 -4.50
N PHE A 183 1.58 -22.48 -5.17
CA PHE A 183 0.95 -21.16 -5.13
C PHE A 183 -0.57 -21.26 -5.05
N VAL A 184 -1.22 -20.19 -4.58
CA VAL A 184 -2.67 -20.04 -4.55
C VAL A 184 -3.04 -18.77 -5.29
N ALA A 185 -3.81 -18.89 -6.36
CA ALA A 185 -4.46 -17.72 -6.97
C ALA A 185 -5.54 -17.21 -6.01
N VAL A 186 -5.49 -15.92 -5.67
CA VAL A 186 -6.40 -15.30 -4.70
C VAL A 186 -7.38 -14.32 -5.35
N ALA A 187 -7.03 -13.75 -6.51
CA ALA A 187 -7.92 -12.89 -7.27
C ALA A 187 -7.59 -12.94 -8.77
N ILE A 188 -8.63 -12.78 -9.59
CA ILE A 188 -8.52 -12.43 -11.00
C ILE A 188 -9.29 -11.12 -11.18
N TYR A 189 -8.64 -10.09 -11.67
CA TYR A 189 -9.30 -8.86 -12.08
C TYR A 189 -9.52 -8.88 -13.60
N ARG A 190 -10.79 -8.80 -13.99
CA ARG A 190 -11.25 -8.87 -15.38
C ARG A 190 -12.43 -7.93 -15.57
N ASP A 191 -12.39 -7.11 -16.62
CA ASP A 191 -13.47 -6.19 -17.00
C ASP A 191 -13.94 -5.28 -15.84
N GLY A 192 -13.01 -4.77 -15.03
CA GLY A 192 -13.33 -3.80 -13.98
C GLY A 192 -13.73 -4.39 -12.63
N ARG A 193 -13.75 -5.72 -12.48
CA ARG A 193 -14.20 -6.41 -11.26
C ARG A 193 -13.21 -7.46 -10.78
N VAL A 194 -13.14 -7.62 -9.46
CA VAL A 194 -12.43 -8.73 -8.82
C VAL A 194 -13.30 -10.00 -8.83
N ILE A 195 -12.70 -11.10 -9.27
CA ILE A 195 -13.25 -12.45 -9.30
C ILE A 195 -12.42 -13.31 -8.35
N ILE A 196 -13.09 -14.06 -7.47
CA ILE A 196 -12.43 -15.01 -6.56
C ILE A 196 -12.26 -16.33 -7.30
N PRO A 197 -11.02 -16.73 -7.63
CA PRO A 197 -10.78 -17.88 -8.46
C PRO A 197 -11.11 -19.19 -7.73
N ARG A 198 -11.74 -20.10 -8.46
CA ARG A 198 -11.91 -21.51 -8.12
C ARG A 198 -10.90 -22.34 -8.90
N GLY A 199 -10.60 -23.55 -8.42
CA GLY A 199 -9.63 -24.41 -9.09
C GLY A 199 -9.97 -24.80 -10.55
N SER A 200 -11.25 -24.71 -10.95
CA SER A 200 -11.70 -24.96 -12.33
C SER A 200 -11.60 -23.74 -13.26
N ASP A 201 -11.39 -22.55 -12.71
CA ASP A 201 -11.35 -21.33 -13.49
C ASP A 201 -10.05 -21.28 -14.31
N HIS A 202 -10.10 -20.51 -15.40
CA HIS A 202 -9.00 -20.30 -16.32
C HIS A 202 -8.77 -18.81 -16.51
N VAL A 203 -7.54 -18.48 -16.88
CA VAL A 203 -7.12 -17.10 -17.13
C VAL A 203 -7.21 -16.77 -18.61
N GLU A 204 -7.52 -15.51 -18.90
CA GLU A 204 -7.70 -14.94 -20.23
C GLU A 204 -6.67 -13.85 -20.53
N GLU A 205 -6.47 -13.51 -21.81
CA GLU A 205 -5.57 -12.43 -22.21
C GLU A 205 -6.06 -11.10 -21.61
N GLY A 206 -5.16 -10.38 -20.94
CA GLY A 206 -5.47 -9.11 -20.29
C GLY A 206 -5.91 -9.23 -18.83
N ASP A 207 -6.18 -10.45 -18.33
CA ASP A 207 -6.45 -10.67 -16.91
C ASP A 207 -5.29 -10.16 -16.04
N GLU A 208 -5.65 -9.64 -14.87
CA GLU A 208 -4.69 -9.34 -13.81
C GLU A 208 -4.88 -10.36 -12.69
N VAL A 209 -3.90 -11.24 -12.52
CA VAL A 209 -3.98 -12.40 -11.63
C VAL A 209 -3.08 -12.17 -10.43
N PHE A 210 -3.66 -12.31 -9.24
CA PHE A 210 -2.94 -12.23 -7.98
C PHE A 210 -2.77 -13.63 -7.40
N PHE A 211 -1.55 -13.95 -6.98
CA PHE A 211 -1.24 -15.22 -6.33
C PHE A 211 -0.39 -15.02 -5.07
N VAL A 212 -0.57 -15.95 -4.13
CA VAL A 212 0.22 -16.08 -2.91
C VAL A 212 1.11 -17.31 -3.04
N CYS A 213 2.40 -17.16 -2.79
CA CYS A 213 3.37 -18.27 -2.81
C CYS A 213 4.49 -18.05 -1.78
N ARG A 214 5.36 -19.06 -1.62
CA ARG A 214 6.61 -18.87 -0.85
C ARG A 214 7.50 -17.89 -1.59
N SER A 215 8.22 -17.06 -0.85
CA SER A 215 9.19 -16.14 -1.45
C SER A 215 10.32 -16.86 -2.19
N ALA A 216 10.64 -18.09 -1.79
CA ALA A 216 11.60 -18.95 -2.47
C ALA A 216 11.13 -19.38 -3.88
N ASP A 217 9.82 -19.48 -4.11
CA ASP A 217 9.24 -20.02 -5.34
C ASP A 217 8.87 -18.92 -6.35
N ILE A 218 9.10 -17.64 -6.02
CA ILE A 218 8.71 -16.50 -6.86
C ILE A 218 9.22 -16.65 -8.29
N ALA A 219 10.49 -17.05 -8.46
CA ALA A 219 11.09 -17.17 -9.79
C ALA A 219 10.40 -18.24 -10.64
N ASP A 220 10.07 -19.38 -10.02
CA ASP A 220 9.42 -20.50 -10.71
C ASP A 220 7.96 -20.17 -11.05
N VAL A 221 7.23 -19.51 -10.14
CA VAL A 221 5.87 -19.03 -10.44
C VAL A 221 5.90 -17.99 -11.55
N MET A 222 6.78 -17.00 -11.50
CA MET A 222 6.90 -16.00 -12.57
C MET A 222 7.22 -16.64 -13.92
N HIS A 223 8.12 -17.63 -13.94
CA HIS A 223 8.43 -18.40 -15.13
C HIS A 223 7.20 -19.14 -15.67
N LEU A 224 6.41 -19.79 -14.81
CA LEU A 224 5.17 -20.48 -15.18
C LEU A 224 4.19 -19.55 -15.91
N PHE A 225 4.04 -18.31 -15.43
CA PHE A 225 3.16 -17.30 -16.04
C PHE A 225 3.75 -16.63 -17.31
N GLY A 226 4.96 -17.02 -17.73
CA GLY A 226 5.61 -16.52 -18.95
C GLY A 226 6.51 -15.30 -18.74
N TYR A 227 6.86 -14.97 -17.49
CA TYR A 227 7.79 -13.90 -17.14
C TYR A 227 9.20 -14.46 -16.96
N GLU A 228 9.80 -14.92 -18.05
CA GLU A 228 11.16 -15.46 -18.03
C GLU A 228 12.22 -14.37 -17.83
N SER A 229 13.15 -14.61 -16.90
CA SER A 229 14.49 -14.00 -16.86
C SER A 229 14.57 -12.49 -17.05
N GLN A 230 13.65 -11.72 -16.45
CA GLN A 230 13.77 -10.26 -16.48
C GLN A 230 15.01 -9.79 -15.69
N LYS A 231 15.74 -8.84 -16.26
CA LYS A 231 17.00 -8.36 -15.68
C LYS A 231 16.72 -7.63 -14.37
N LYS A 232 17.57 -7.87 -13.36
CA LYS A 232 17.58 -7.08 -12.13
C LYS A 232 17.75 -5.60 -12.47
N VAL A 233 16.95 -4.75 -11.85
CA VAL A 233 17.01 -3.29 -11.98
C VAL A 233 18.34 -2.79 -11.38
N ARG A 234 19.16 -2.09 -12.18
CA ARG A 234 20.46 -1.53 -11.76
C ARG A 234 20.58 -0.03 -11.99
N ARG A 235 19.83 0.51 -12.95
CA ARG A 235 19.83 1.93 -13.32
C ARG A 235 18.41 2.46 -13.25
N VAL A 236 18.19 3.42 -12.38
CA VAL A 236 16.88 4.00 -12.12
C VAL A 236 16.94 5.52 -12.27
N CYS A 237 15.97 6.08 -12.99
CA CYS A 237 15.72 7.51 -13.00
C CYS A 237 14.45 7.82 -12.21
N VAL A 238 14.57 8.72 -11.24
CA VAL A 238 13.47 9.25 -10.44
C VAL A 238 13.11 10.62 -10.96
N ILE A 239 11.85 10.81 -11.34
CA ILE A 239 11.30 12.07 -11.82
C ILE A 239 10.52 12.73 -10.67
N GLY A 240 11.01 13.87 -10.21
CA GLY A 240 10.52 14.60 -9.04
C GLY A 240 11.42 14.40 -7.84
N GLY A 241 12.01 15.49 -7.35
CA GLY A 241 12.91 15.53 -6.19
C GLY A 241 12.23 15.92 -4.88
N GLY A 242 10.90 15.77 -4.78
CA GLY A 242 10.17 15.98 -3.54
C GLY A 242 10.50 14.93 -2.46
N TYR A 243 9.77 14.95 -1.35
CA TYR A 243 10.00 14.01 -0.23
C TYR A 243 9.98 12.53 -0.65
N ILE A 244 9.04 12.13 -1.50
CA ILE A 244 8.97 10.75 -2.02
C ILE A 244 10.21 10.45 -2.88
N GLY A 245 10.54 11.33 -3.82
CA GLY A 245 11.71 11.15 -4.70
C GLY A 245 13.02 11.08 -3.93
N TYR A 246 13.18 11.91 -2.89
CA TYR A 246 14.31 11.86 -1.97
C TYR A 246 14.40 10.51 -1.23
N GLU A 247 13.30 10.06 -0.62
CA GLU A 247 13.26 8.80 0.13
C GLU A 247 13.48 7.57 -0.77
N VAL A 248 12.91 7.56 -1.98
CA VAL A 248 13.16 6.53 -2.99
C VAL A 248 14.63 6.51 -3.38
N SER A 249 15.20 7.67 -3.75
CA SER A 249 16.58 7.76 -4.20
C SER A 249 17.57 7.28 -3.15
N LYS A 250 17.37 7.68 -1.88
CA LYS A 250 18.19 7.23 -0.75
C LYS A 250 18.15 5.72 -0.56
N ARG A 251 16.98 5.09 -0.72
CA ARG A 251 16.83 3.62 -0.62
C ARG A 251 17.48 2.90 -1.80
N LEU A 252 17.36 3.43 -3.01
CA LEU A 252 18.00 2.87 -4.21
C LEU A 252 19.53 2.86 -4.09
N VAL A 253 20.12 3.99 -3.67
CA VAL A 253 21.57 4.10 -3.44
C VAL A 253 22.05 3.09 -2.40
N LYS A 254 21.34 2.95 -1.27
CA LYS A 254 21.67 1.94 -0.24
C LYS A 254 21.66 0.50 -0.75
N ARG A 255 20.88 0.22 -1.80
CA ARG A 255 20.82 -1.08 -2.48
C ARG A 255 21.87 -1.22 -3.60
N GLY A 256 22.74 -0.23 -3.80
CA GLY A 256 23.76 -0.20 -4.84
C GLY A 256 23.20 0.05 -6.25
N ILE A 257 22.01 0.63 -6.36
CA ILE A 257 21.36 0.95 -7.63
C ILE A 257 21.82 2.34 -8.08
N SER A 258 22.32 2.43 -9.31
CA SER A 258 22.71 3.70 -9.93
C SER A 258 21.46 4.56 -10.13
N THR A 259 21.44 5.72 -9.47
CA THR A 259 20.24 6.55 -9.36
C THR A 259 20.49 7.94 -9.95
N ARG A 260 19.57 8.38 -10.82
CA ARG A 260 19.48 9.77 -11.27
C ARG A 260 18.16 10.38 -10.82
N VAL A 261 18.15 11.67 -10.53
CA VAL A 261 16.95 12.44 -10.17
C VAL A 261 16.76 13.59 -11.14
N ILE A 262 15.58 13.72 -11.73
CA ILE A 262 15.17 14.89 -12.52
C ILE A 262 14.28 15.76 -11.65
N GLU A 263 14.66 17.01 -11.43
CA GLU A 263 13.87 17.99 -10.67
C GLU A 263 13.73 19.29 -11.46
N SER A 264 12.48 19.74 -11.62
CA SER A 264 12.11 20.95 -12.35
C SER A 264 12.42 22.25 -11.59
N ASP A 265 12.42 22.20 -10.27
CA ASP A 265 12.74 23.35 -9.43
C ASP A 265 14.25 23.44 -9.18
N LYS A 266 14.86 24.52 -9.69
CA LYS A 266 16.31 24.71 -9.61
C LYS A 266 16.83 24.74 -8.18
N GLU A 267 16.15 25.42 -7.26
CA GLU A 267 16.60 25.50 -5.87
C GLU A 267 16.59 24.14 -5.19
N ARG A 268 15.52 23.36 -5.40
CA ARG A 268 15.41 22.00 -4.87
C ARG A 268 16.44 21.09 -5.51
N ALA A 269 16.68 21.18 -6.81
CA ALA A 269 17.71 20.40 -7.50
C ALA A 269 19.11 20.65 -6.90
N VAL A 270 19.46 21.91 -6.63
CA VAL A 270 20.73 22.25 -5.96
C VAL A 270 20.80 21.65 -4.56
N ARG A 271 19.75 21.81 -3.74
CA ARG A 271 19.73 21.23 -2.38
C ARG A 271 19.85 19.71 -2.40
N LEU A 272 19.18 19.03 -3.34
CA LEU A 272 19.28 17.58 -3.49
C LEU A 272 20.69 17.14 -3.86
N ALA A 273 21.36 17.86 -4.76
CA ALA A 273 22.74 17.60 -5.14
C ALA A 273 23.71 17.79 -3.95
N GLU A 274 23.46 18.77 -3.08
CA GLU A 274 24.22 18.99 -1.84
C GLU A 274 23.97 17.91 -0.78
N MET A 275 22.77 17.31 -0.76
CA MET A 275 22.36 16.33 0.25
C MET A 275 22.67 14.87 -0.14
N MET A 276 22.94 14.58 -1.41
CA MET A 276 23.05 13.22 -1.95
C MET A 276 24.25 13.06 -2.89
N ASP A 277 25.42 12.74 -2.33
CA ASP A 277 26.67 12.62 -3.09
C ASP A 277 26.65 11.51 -4.15
N ASP A 278 25.93 10.42 -3.90
CA ASP A 278 25.87 9.22 -4.78
C ASP A 278 24.75 9.29 -5.83
N VAL A 279 24.06 10.43 -5.96
CA VAL A 279 22.92 10.61 -6.88
C VAL A 279 23.25 11.69 -7.90
N THR A 280 23.08 11.38 -9.18
CA THR A 280 23.16 12.41 -10.23
C THR A 280 21.86 13.19 -10.27
N VAL A 281 21.90 14.48 -9.89
CA VAL A 281 20.72 15.36 -9.95
C VAL A 281 20.77 16.20 -11.22
N ILE A 282 19.69 16.16 -11.98
CA ILE A 282 19.51 16.84 -13.26
C ILE A 282 18.38 17.86 -13.08
N HIS A 283 18.67 19.13 -13.37
CA HIS A 283 17.65 20.15 -13.40
C HIS A 283 17.01 20.19 -14.80
N GLY A 284 15.72 19.83 -14.88
CA GLY A 284 15.03 19.73 -16.16
C GLY A 284 13.56 19.37 -16.03
N ASN A 285 12.83 19.48 -17.14
CA ASN A 285 11.43 19.09 -17.22
C ASN A 285 11.31 17.66 -17.75
N ALA A 286 10.66 16.78 -16.99
CA ALA A 286 10.55 15.37 -17.33
C ALA A 286 9.53 15.04 -18.43
N VAL A 287 8.85 16.03 -19.00
CA VAL A 287 8.04 15.87 -20.22
C VAL A 287 8.76 16.38 -21.47
N ASP A 288 9.98 16.91 -21.32
CA ASP A 288 10.82 17.33 -22.43
C ASP A 288 11.51 16.12 -23.06
N ARG A 289 11.24 15.86 -24.34
CA ARG A 289 11.83 14.74 -25.07
C ARG A 289 13.33 14.89 -25.26
N GLU A 290 13.85 16.10 -25.45
CA GLU A 290 15.28 16.35 -25.66
C GLU A 290 16.08 15.84 -24.46
N LEU A 291 15.55 16.05 -23.25
CA LEU A 291 16.15 15.55 -22.01
C LEU A 291 16.26 14.01 -21.99
N TYR A 292 15.29 13.27 -22.53
CA TYR A 292 15.36 11.81 -22.57
C TYR A 292 16.46 11.31 -23.50
N GLU A 293 16.71 12.04 -24.59
CA GLU A 293 17.73 11.72 -25.57
C GLU A 293 19.13 12.06 -25.02
N GLU A 294 19.31 13.26 -24.48
CA GLU A 294 20.58 13.71 -23.88
C GLU A 294 21.02 12.81 -22.71
N GLU A 295 20.10 12.49 -21.82
CA GLU A 295 20.39 11.71 -20.62
C GLU A 295 20.28 10.19 -20.84
N ASN A 296 19.94 9.75 -22.06
CA ASN A 296 19.72 8.35 -22.41
C ASN A 296 18.69 7.64 -21.50
N LEU A 297 17.62 8.34 -21.14
CA LEU A 297 16.60 7.84 -20.20
C LEU A 297 15.87 6.61 -20.74
N GLY A 298 15.72 6.47 -22.06
CA GLY A 298 15.15 5.27 -22.69
C GLY A 298 15.93 3.98 -22.41
N GLN A 299 17.21 4.08 -22.02
CA GLN A 299 18.03 2.93 -21.65
C GLN A 299 17.98 2.58 -20.15
N MET A 300 17.25 3.36 -19.34
CA MET A 300 17.11 3.08 -17.91
C MET A 300 16.31 1.80 -17.69
N ASP A 301 16.73 1.02 -16.68
CA ASP A 301 16.04 -0.23 -16.35
C ASP A 301 14.67 0.08 -15.71
N ALA A 302 14.57 1.18 -14.95
CA ALA A 302 13.30 1.72 -14.51
C ALA A 302 13.23 3.26 -14.48
N ILE A 303 12.05 3.80 -14.73
CA ILE A 303 11.70 5.22 -14.56
C ILE A 303 10.57 5.35 -13.54
N LEU A 304 10.75 6.20 -12.54
CA LEU A 304 9.81 6.39 -11.43
C LEU A 304 9.31 7.84 -11.42
N ALA A 305 8.09 8.10 -11.87
CA ALA A 305 7.52 9.44 -11.84
C ALA A 305 6.70 9.67 -10.57
N VAL A 306 7.25 10.51 -9.68
CA VAL A 306 6.77 10.72 -8.32
C VAL A 306 6.57 12.20 -7.98
N THR A 307 6.34 13.04 -8.98
CA THR A 307 6.03 14.46 -8.77
C THR A 307 4.64 14.64 -8.16
N ASN A 308 4.34 15.85 -7.67
CA ASN A 308 3.01 16.21 -7.17
C ASN A 308 1.95 16.40 -8.27
N ASP A 309 2.35 16.33 -9.55
CA ASP A 309 1.46 16.52 -10.71
C ASP A 309 1.22 15.17 -11.40
N ASP A 310 0.00 14.66 -11.27
CA ASP A 310 -0.41 13.37 -11.86
C ASP A 310 -0.32 13.40 -13.39
N ALA A 311 -0.64 14.52 -14.04
CA ALA A 311 -0.58 14.64 -15.50
C ALA A 311 0.87 14.60 -15.98
N ALA A 312 1.78 15.27 -15.27
CA ALA A 312 3.21 15.20 -15.55
C ALA A 312 3.75 13.77 -15.34
N ASN A 313 3.30 13.07 -14.30
CA ASN A 313 3.72 11.69 -14.04
C ASN A 313 3.25 10.72 -15.14
N ILE A 314 1.99 10.84 -15.56
CA ILE A 314 1.42 10.04 -16.66
C ILE A 314 2.18 10.32 -17.96
N LEU A 315 2.36 11.60 -18.32
CA LEU A 315 3.02 11.94 -19.59
C LEU A 315 4.48 11.48 -19.61
N ALA A 316 5.23 11.70 -18.53
CA ALA A 316 6.61 11.27 -18.42
C ALA A 316 6.76 9.75 -18.53
N THR A 317 5.88 8.98 -17.89
CA THR A 317 5.93 7.50 -17.93
C THR A 317 5.47 6.92 -19.27
N VAL A 318 4.49 7.55 -19.94
CA VAL A 318 4.13 7.20 -21.32
C VAL A 318 5.30 7.45 -22.27
N LEU A 319 5.95 8.61 -22.18
CA LEU A 319 7.13 8.94 -22.99
C LEU A 319 8.27 7.94 -22.74
N ALA A 320 8.56 7.65 -21.47
CA ALA A 320 9.54 6.64 -21.07
C ALA A 320 9.27 5.26 -21.69
N ASN A 321 8.02 4.81 -21.64
CA ASN A 321 7.60 3.51 -22.18
C ASN A 321 7.74 3.47 -23.71
N GLN A 322 7.35 4.54 -24.42
CA GLN A 322 7.53 4.66 -25.87
C GLN A 322 9.01 4.66 -26.30
N LEU A 323 9.90 5.20 -25.46
CA LEU A 323 11.34 5.26 -25.71
C LEU A 323 12.10 4.01 -25.27
N GLY A 324 11.40 2.98 -24.77
CA GLY A 324 11.95 1.66 -24.51
C GLY A 324 12.37 1.36 -23.06
N SER A 325 12.00 2.22 -22.09
CA SER A 325 12.22 1.90 -20.68
C SER A 325 11.42 0.66 -20.29
N GLN A 326 12.07 -0.30 -19.62
CA GLN A 326 11.49 -1.62 -19.36
C GLN A 326 10.45 -1.62 -18.25
N THR A 327 10.63 -0.75 -17.26
CA THR A 327 9.74 -0.63 -16.10
C THR A 327 9.45 0.83 -15.82
N VAL A 328 8.18 1.22 -15.88
CA VAL A 328 7.75 2.56 -15.49
C VAL A 328 6.84 2.46 -14.27
N VAL A 329 7.08 3.27 -13.24
CA VAL A 329 6.21 3.39 -12.06
C VAL A 329 5.64 4.79 -12.02
N THR A 330 4.32 4.88 -11.93
CA THR A 330 3.59 6.16 -11.99
C THR A 330 2.91 6.44 -10.67
N ARG A 331 3.25 7.55 -10.02
CA ARG A 331 2.54 8.03 -8.83
C ARG A 331 1.29 8.77 -9.26
N ILE A 332 0.15 8.36 -8.69
CA ILE A 332 -1.16 8.94 -8.97
C ILE A 332 -1.88 9.21 -7.67
N ASN A 333 -2.38 10.43 -7.48
CA ASN A 333 -3.23 10.77 -6.35
C ASN A 333 -4.72 10.66 -6.73
N GLN A 334 -5.10 11.01 -7.95
CA GLN A 334 -6.50 11.06 -8.37
C GLN A 334 -6.95 9.74 -9.03
N ALA A 335 -7.84 9.02 -8.33
CA ALA A 335 -8.39 7.73 -8.78
C ALA A 335 -9.13 7.79 -10.13
N ASN A 336 -9.73 8.94 -10.47
CA ASN A 336 -10.45 9.14 -11.74
C ASN A 336 -9.54 9.00 -12.99
N TYR A 337 -8.22 9.03 -12.85
CA TYR A 337 -7.29 8.75 -13.95
C TYR A 337 -7.07 7.26 -14.22
N MET A 338 -7.46 6.36 -13.32
CA MET A 338 -7.20 4.92 -13.48
C MET A 338 -7.69 4.33 -14.82
N PRO A 339 -8.93 4.61 -15.28
CA PRO A 339 -9.39 4.11 -16.58
C PRO A 339 -8.55 4.60 -17.77
N LEU A 340 -8.03 5.82 -17.69
CA LEU A 340 -7.14 6.38 -18.71
C LEU A 340 -5.77 5.70 -18.69
N ILE A 341 -5.22 5.49 -17.49
CA ILE A 341 -3.92 4.86 -17.27
C ILE A 341 -3.92 3.42 -17.78
N ASP A 342 -5.00 2.67 -17.52
CA ASP A 342 -5.19 1.32 -18.03
C ASP A 342 -5.16 1.29 -19.56
N GLY A 343 -5.87 2.23 -20.21
CA GLY A 343 -5.87 2.40 -21.66
C GLY A 343 -4.51 2.80 -22.25
N LEU A 344 -3.65 3.46 -21.47
CA LEU A 344 -2.28 3.80 -21.85
C LEU A 344 -1.27 2.66 -21.61
N GLY A 345 -1.73 1.54 -21.04
CA GLY A 345 -0.88 0.37 -20.76
C GLY A 345 0.10 0.57 -19.60
N LEU A 346 -0.14 1.56 -18.73
CA LEU A 346 0.68 1.81 -17.56
C LEU A 346 0.23 0.90 -16.41
N LYS A 347 1.00 -0.15 -16.12
CA LYS A 347 0.59 -1.20 -15.17
C LYS A 347 1.09 -1.02 -13.74
N LYS A 348 2.24 -0.36 -13.52
CA LYS A 348 2.74 -0.12 -12.15
C LYS A 348 2.34 1.27 -11.68
N VAL A 349 1.23 1.33 -10.96
CA VAL A 349 0.72 2.56 -10.36
C VAL A 349 0.90 2.50 -8.86
N VAL A 350 1.31 3.62 -8.26
CA VAL A 350 1.36 3.76 -6.80
C VAL A 350 0.47 4.92 -6.38
N SER A 351 -0.48 4.64 -5.50
CA SER A 351 -1.34 5.65 -4.90
C SER A 351 -0.90 5.96 -3.48
N PRO A 352 -0.38 7.17 -3.21
CA PRO A 352 -0.07 7.60 -1.85
C PRO A 352 -1.27 7.52 -0.90
N LEU A 353 -2.47 7.76 -1.41
CA LEU A 353 -3.69 7.76 -0.60
C LEU A 353 -4.06 6.34 -0.16
N GLU A 354 -3.99 5.37 -1.07
CA GLU A 354 -4.27 3.95 -0.78
C GLU A 354 -3.21 3.36 0.13
N ILE A 355 -1.92 3.60 -0.15
CA ILE A 355 -0.82 3.08 0.67
C ILE A 355 -0.92 3.63 2.10
N THR A 356 -1.21 4.92 2.25
CA THR A 356 -1.37 5.53 3.58
C THR A 356 -2.60 5.02 4.30
N ALA A 357 -3.73 4.90 3.61
CA ALA A 357 -4.97 4.37 4.19
C ALA A 357 -4.76 2.93 4.65
N SER A 358 -4.21 2.05 3.81
CA SER A 358 -3.89 0.66 4.16
C SER A 358 -2.98 0.57 5.39
N ARG A 359 -1.95 1.41 5.47
CA ARG A 359 -1.06 1.44 6.63
C ARG A 359 -1.76 1.88 7.91
N ILE A 360 -2.68 2.84 7.82
CA ILE A 360 -3.50 3.28 8.96
C ILE A 360 -4.49 2.18 9.37
N LEU A 361 -5.21 1.59 8.41
CA LEU A 361 -6.22 0.57 8.64
C LEU A 361 -5.65 -0.67 9.32
N GLN A 362 -4.41 -1.06 8.98
CA GLN A 362 -3.67 -2.09 9.70
C GLN A 362 -3.65 -1.86 11.22
N HIS A 363 -3.55 -0.60 11.65
CA HIS A 363 -3.57 -0.24 13.07
C HIS A 363 -4.98 0.06 13.59
N VAL A 364 -6.00 0.23 12.74
CA VAL A 364 -7.37 0.53 13.18
C VAL A 364 -8.18 -0.73 13.51
N ARG A 365 -7.82 -1.87 12.91
CA ARG A 365 -8.52 -3.14 13.09
C ARG A 365 -8.23 -3.83 14.41
N ARG A 366 -9.17 -4.67 14.82
CA ARG A 366 -9.04 -5.56 15.98
C ARG A 366 -8.17 -6.76 15.58
N GLY A 367 -7.65 -7.50 16.56
CA GLY A 367 -6.74 -8.61 16.30
C GLY A 367 -5.31 -8.18 15.96
N PHE A 368 -4.39 -9.15 15.99
CA PHE A 368 -2.98 -8.92 15.66
C PHE A 368 -2.80 -8.96 14.14
N ILE A 369 -3.26 -7.90 13.46
CA ILE A 369 -3.02 -7.73 12.02
C ILE A 369 -1.59 -7.25 11.82
N HIS A 370 -0.78 -8.11 11.20
CA HIS A 370 0.64 -7.86 10.96
C HIS A 370 0.88 -7.13 9.63
N SER A 371 0.02 -7.33 8.65
CA SER A 371 0.16 -6.74 7.32
C SER A 371 -1.19 -6.77 6.59
N LEU A 372 -1.41 -5.77 5.73
CA LEU A 372 -2.61 -5.62 4.91
C LEU A 372 -2.21 -5.06 3.56
N HIS A 373 -2.73 -5.67 2.49
CA HIS A 373 -2.55 -5.20 1.12
C HIS A 373 -3.90 -5.06 0.43
N THR A 374 -4.12 -3.96 -0.27
CA THR A 374 -5.33 -3.67 -1.05
C THR A 374 -5.11 -4.00 -2.51
N ILE A 375 -6.09 -4.67 -3.13
CA ILE A 375 -6.14 -4.97 -4.55
C ILE A 375 -7.19 -4.05 -5.20
N HIS A 376 -6.83 -3.39 -6.31
CA HIS A 376 -7.69 -2.53 -7.13
C HIS A 376 -8.60 -1.57 -6.34
N GLU A 377 -8.06 -0.42 -5.91
CA GLU A 377 -8.82 0.62 -5.17
C GLU A 377 -9.65 0.08 -3.98
N GLY A 378 -9.15 -1.00 -3.37
CA GLY A 378 -9.79 -1.63 -2.22
C GLY A 378 -10.96 -2.54 -2.55
N GLN A 379 -11.22 -2.92 -3.80
CA GLN A 379 -12.23 -3.93 -4.17
C GLN A 379 -11.99 -5.29 -3.48
N ALA A 380 -10.73 -5.59 -3.17
CA ALA A 380 -10.36 -6.73 -2.35
C ALA A 380 -9.12 -6.46 -1.50
N GLN A 381 -8.87 -7.33 -0.53
CA GLN A 381 -7.74 -7.23 0.39
C GLN A 381 -7.11 -8.58 0.66
N VAL A 382 -5.80 -8.55 0.91
CA VAL A 382 -5.05 -9.68 1.47
C VAL A 382 -4.52 -9.27 2.84
N ILE A 383 -4.92 -10.01 3.87
CA ILE A 383 -4.73 -9.67 5.28
C ILE A 383 -3.93 -10.77 5.94
N GLU A 384 -2.93 -10.38 6.72
CA GLU A 384 -2.21 -11.28 7.60
C GLU A 384 -2.61 -11.04 9.04
N ALA A 385 -3.25 -12.04 9.65
CA ALA A 385 -3.66 -12.01 11.04
C ALA A 385 -3.01 -13.14 11.83
N GLN A 386 -2.53 -12.83 13.04
CA GLN A 386 -2.05 -13.85 13.96
C GLN A 386 -3.21 -14.43 14.78
N VAL A 387 -3.28 -15.75 14.80
CA VAL A 387 -4.34 -16.50 15.47
C VAL A 387 -4.10 -16.52 16.97
N THR A 388 -5.08 -16.03 17.73
CA THR A 388 -5.05 -16.00 19.20
C THR A 388 -5.74 -17.23 19.79
N ARG A 389 -5.57 -17.48 21.09
CA ARG A 389 -6.31 -18.56 21.80
C ARG A 389 -7.82 -18.43 21.72
N SER A 390 -8.33 -17.21 21.64
CA SER A 390 -9.76 -16.91 21.56
C SER A 390 -10.33 -16.99 20.15
N SER A 391 -9.50 -17.19 19.12
CA SER A 391 -9.94 -17.28 17.74
C SER A 391 -10.82 -18.51 17.50
N LYS A 392 -11.87 -18.32 16.70
CA LYS A 392 -12.77 -19.41 16.25
C LYS A 392 -12.06 -20.42 15.35
N LEU A 393 -10.87 -20.10 14.85
CA LEU A 393 -10.11 -20.91 13.90
C LEU A 393 -9.24 -21.98 14.57
N VAL A 394 -8.92 -21.84 15.87
CA VAL A 394 -7.96 -22.72 16.54
C VAL A 394 -8.53 -24.13 16.71
N GLY A 395 -7.76 -25.11 16.24
CA GLY A 395 -8.04 -26.53 16.49
C GLY A 395 -9.07 -27.17 15.56
N SER A 396 -9.76 -26.40 14.73
CA SER A 396 -10.67 -26.90 13.70
C SER A 396 -9.90 -27.28 12.43
N HIS A 397 -10.41 -28.27 11.69
CA HIS A 397 -9.97 -28.49 10.31
C HIS A 397 -10.52 -27.37 9.41
N LEU A 398 -9.77 -26.99 8.37
CA LEU A 398 -10.23 -25.96 7.43
C LEU A 398 -11.58 -26.25 6.81
N MET A 399 -11.88 -27.53 6.53
CA MET A 399 -13.18 -27.94 5.99
C MET A 399 -14.36 -27.74 6.95
N ASP A 400 -14.10 -27.63 8.26
CA ASP A 400 -15.11 -27.44 9.30
C ASP A 400 -15.30 -25.96 9.65
N ILE A 401 -14.50 -25.06 9.08
CA ILE A 401 -14.58 -23.62 9.30
C ILE A 401 -15.54 -23.03 8.28
N ASP A 402 -16.63 -22.43 8.78
CA ASP A 402 -17.56 -21.67 7.96
C ASP A 402 -16.97 -20.28 7.69
N LEU A 403 -16.42 -20.10 6.49
CA LEU A 403 -15.89 -18.81 6.04
C LEU A 403 -16.99 -18.02 5.33
N PRO A 404 -17.09 -16.70 5.55
CA PRO A 404 -18.00 -15.85 4.80
C PRO A 404 -17.84 -15.96 3.29
N ASP A 405 -18.95 -15.82 2.56
CA ASP A 405 -18.95 -15.75 1.10
C ASP A 405 -18.10 -14.57 0.64
N GLY A 406 -16.96 -14.84 0.01
CA GLY A 406 -16.04 -13.80 -0.42
C GLY A 406 -14.74 -13.72 0.39
N VAL A 407 -14.58 -14.61 1.38
CA VAL A 407 -13.35 -14.79 2.17
C VAL A 407 -12.70 -16.12 1.80
N THR A 408 -11.37 -16.15 1.71
CA THR A 408 -10.62 -17.38 1.45
C THR A 408 -9.31 -17.35 2.23
N ILE A 409 -8.94 -18.48 2.84
CA ILE A 409 -7.60 -18.63 3.41
C ILE A 409 -6.65 -18.92 2.24
N ALA A 410 -5.69 -18.03 2.02
CA ALA A 410 -4.71 -18.16 0.94
C ALA A 410 -3.49 -18.98 1.38
N ALA A 411 -3.03 -18.80 2.62
CA ALA A 411 -1.91 -19.54 3.18
C ALA A 411 -1.91 -19.47 4.71
N ILE A 412 -1.23 -20.42 5.33
CA ILE A 412 -0.96 -20.42 6.77
C ILE A 412 0.55 -20.43 6.96
N PHE A 413 1.08 -19.53 7.79
CA PHE A 413 2.47 -19.50 8.16
C PHE A 413 2.66 -20.03 9.58
N ASN A 414 3.47 -21.06 9.70
CA ASN A 414 3.91 -21.59 10.99
C ASN A 414 5.42 -21.38 11.14
N SER A 415 5.85 -20.80 12.24
CA SER A 415 7.27 -20.45 12.48
C SER A 415 8.25 -21.62 12.41
N LYS A 416 7.79 -22.88 12.56
CA LYS A 416 8.65 -24.07 12.45
C LYS A 416 8.56 -24.78 11.10
N LYS A 417 7.46 -24.62 10.38
CA LYS A 417 7.18 -25.34 9.13
C LYS A 417 7.23 -24.45 7.88
N GLY A 418 7.30 -23.14 8.05
CA GLY A 418 7.18 -22.16 6.97
C GLY A 418 5.73 -22.03 6.49
N MET A 419 5.57 -21.71 5.21
CA MET A 419 4.26 -21.64 4.55
C MET A 419 3.64 -23.02 4.43
N ILE A 420 2.35 -23.11 4.72
CA ILE A 420 1.49 -24.27 4.60
C ILE A 420 0.33 -23.88 3.70
N LEU A 421 0.14 -24.65 2.62
CA LEU A 421 -1.03 -24.49 1.77
C LEU A 421 -2.31 -24.94 2.49
N PRO A 422 -3.41 -24.20 2.34
CA PRO A 422 -4.68 -24.54 2.93
C PRO A 422 -5.26 -25.78 2.22
N ARG A 423 -5.37 -26.89 2.96
CA ARG A 423 -6.01 -28.14 2.51
C ARG A 423 -7.13 -28.46 3.49
N GLU A 424 -8.12 -29.24 3.06
CA GLU A 424 -9.30 -29.59 3.86
C GLU A 424 -8.96 -30.05 5.29
N MET A 425 -7.94 -30.93 5.41
CA MET A 425 -7.50 -31.50 6.69
C MET A 425 -6.49 -30.63 7.45
N THR A 426 -6.06 -29.48 6.92
CA THR A 426 -5.13 -28.59 7.62
C THR A 426 -5.79 -28.06 8.90
N ILE A 427 -5.04 -28.07 10.01
CA ILE A 427 -5.50 -27.56 11.31
C ILE A 427 -4.71 -26.30 11.63
N ILE A 428 -5.42 -25.21 11.91
CA ILE A 428 -4.83 -23.95 12.38
C ILE A 428 -4.53 -24.07 13.88
N ARG A 429 -3.32 -23.63 14.27
CA ARG A 429 -2.90 -23.62 15.67
C ARG A 429 -2.80 -22.19 16.20
N GLU A 430 -2.87 -22.06 17.51
CA GLU A 430 -2.53 -20.81 18.20
C GLU A 430 -1.13 -20.33 17.79
N GLY A 431 -1.01 -19.05 17.48
CA GLY A 431 0.24 -18.41 17.09
C GLY A 431 0.59 -18.57 15.61
N ASP A 432 -0.13 -19.38 14.85
CA ASP A 432 -0.02 -19.38 13.39
C ASP A 432 -0.44 -18.00 12.85
N ARG A 433 0.19 -17.58 11.75
CA ARG A 433 -0.19 -16.37 11.00
C ARG A 433 -0.97 -16.83 9.78
N VAL A 434 -2.21 -16.39 9.62
CA VAL A 434 -3.09 -16.80 8.52
C VAL A 434 -3.21 -15.64 7.54
N ILE A 435 -2.99 -15.95 6.26
CA ILE A 435 -3.15 -15.05 5.13
C ILE A 435 -4.56 -15.25 4.60
N PHE A 436 -5.40 -14.24 4.73
CA PHE A 436 -6.76 -14.22 4.19
C PHE A 436 -6.79 -13.38 2.92
N PHE A 437 -7.54 -13.82 1.93
CA PHE A 437 -8.13 -12.96 0.92
C PHE A 437 -9.56 -12.62 1.34
N SER A 438 -9.97 -11.37 1.12
CA SER A 438 -11.35 -10.91 1.36
C SER A 438 -11.78 -9.94 0.26
N SER A 439 -13.00 -10.13 -0.24
CA SER A 439 -13.74 -9.06 -0.92
C SER A 439 -14.00 -7.88 0.04
N VAL A 440 -14.19 -6.68 -0.52
CA VAL A 440 -14.36 -5.46 0.29
C VAL A 440 -15.58 -5.52 1.20
N GLU A 441 -16.65 -6.18 0.75
CA GLU A 441 -17.91 -6.28 1.49
C GLU A 441 -17.80 -7.11 2.77
N GLN A 442 -16.83 -8.03 2.82
CA GLN A 442 -16.68 -9.01 3.92
C GLN A 442 -15.54 -8.70 4.89
N ILE A 443 -14.90 -7.55 4.72
CA ILE A 443 -13.76 -7.13 5.56
C ILE A 443 -14.09 -7.18 7.05
N SER A 444 -15.28 -6.72 7.44
CA SER A 444 -15.68 -6.69 8.86
C SER A 444 -15.92 -8.09 9.43
N GLU A 445 -16.33 -9.06 8.60
CA GLU A 445 -16.54 -10.44 9.05
C GLU A 445 -15.21 -11.16 9.29
N VAL A 446 -14.16 -10.82 8.53
CA VAL A 446 -12.81 -11.33 8.74
C VAL A 446 -12.28 -10.95 10.12
N ASP A 447 -12.55 -9.71 10.59
CA ASP A 447 -12.17 -9.23 11.92
C ASP A 447 -12.80 -10.06 13.06
N GLU A 448 -13.91 -10.77 12.83
CA GLU A 448 -14.58 -11.61 13.83
C GLU A 448 -14.04 -13.05 13.91
N LEU A 449 -13.13 -13.44 13.02
CA LEU A 449 -12.56 -14.78 12.97
C LEU A 449 -11.39 -14.98 13.94
N PHE A 450 -10.71 -13.90 14.39
CA PHE A 450 -9.45 -13.98 15.14
C PHE A 450 -9.40 -13.34 16.53
#